data_AF-A0A131XMM7-F1
#
_entry.id   AF-A0A131XMM7-F1
#
_cell.length_a   1.000
_cell.length_b   1.000
_cell.length_c   1.000
_cell.angle_alpha   90.00
_cell.angle_beta   90.00
_cell.angle_gamma   90.00
#
_symmetry.space_group_name_H-M   'P 1'
#
loop_
_entity.id
_entity.type
_entity.pdbx_description
1 polymer ?
#
loop_
_entity_poly.entity_id
_entity_poly.type
_entity_poly.pdbx_seq_one_letter_code
_entity_poly.pdbx_strand_id
1 'polypeptide(L)'
;WEHLTGTMDKQRNQILQDIHIALSKDTHITERNKQILSQVLDGLRAEMMKDPLFAEIFKRFSYTGSSYEGLRIRRADEFDINLIMELPVHKGKFEIFAERPGYVSYKITADCKKYLKDNVGKPELHALSRLFDEDLKLHPKLWREWFQSVVDKARNSYTPPLEEDGSKSFELTARGSGPARTLHVDLPDKSVIDIDLVPVLEHGFDHLPERVRRCQWYNKVSSE
;
A
#
# COMPACT_ATOMS: atom_id res chain seq x y z
N TRP A 1 -56.75 -6.75 2.65
CA TRP A 1 -55.58 -6.63 3.55
C TRP A 1 -54.51 -7.66 3.20
N GLU A 2 -54.79 -8.97 3.17
CA GLU A 2 -53.81 -10.00 2.76
C GLU A 2 -53.25 -9.85 1.33
N HIS A 3 -54.04 -9.32 0.40
CA HIS A 3 -53.59 -9.09 -0.98
C HIS A 3 -52.61 -7.91 -1.14
N LEU A 4 -52.72 -6.88 -0.28
CA LEU A 4 -51.84 -5.70 -0.31
C LEU A 4 -50.48 -6.00 0.34
N THR A 5 -50.46 -6.80 1.41
CA THR A 5 -49.23 -7.25 2.09
C THR A 5 -48.41 -8.20 1.20
N GLY A 6 -49.05 -9.15 0.52
CA GLY A 6 -48.37 -10.07 -0.40
C GLY A 6 -47.75 -9.38 -1.63
N THR A 7 -48.36 -8.28 -2.10
CA THR A 7 -47.85 -7.51 -3.24
C THR A 7 -46.64 -6.64 -2.83
N MET A 8 -46.69 -6.02 -1.65
CA MET A 8 -45.57 -5.25 -1.09
C MET A 8 -44.36 -6.13 -0.74
N ASP A 9 -44.58 -7.33 -0.19
CA ASP A 9 -43.48 -8.28 0.10
C ASP A 9 -42.81 -8.80 -1.18
N LYS A 10 -43.59 -9.06 -2.24
CA LYS A 10 -43.05 -9.46 -3.55
C LYS A 10 -42.22 -8.36 -4.18
N GLN A 11 -42.68 -7.11 -4.09
CA GLN A 11 -41.97 -5.94 -4.61
C GLN A 11 -40.68 -5.65 -3.82
N ARG A 12 -40.71 -5.79 -2.49
CA ARG A 12 -39.51 -5.70 -1.64
C ARG A 12 -38.49 -6.79 -1.97
N ASN A 13 -38.93 -8.04 -2.13
CA ASN A 13 -38.03 -9.14 -2.46
C ASN A 13 -37.42 -8.98 -3.86
N GLN A 14 -38.17 -8.46 -4.83
CA GLN A 14 -37.63 -8.13 -6.14
C GLN A 14 -36.56 -7.04 -6.05
N ILE A 15 -36.81 -5.95 -5.32
CA ILE A 15 -35.81 -4.89 -5.10
C ILE A 15 -34.56 -5.44 -4.42
N LEU A 16 -34.71 -6.32 -3.42
CA LEU A 16 -33.57 -6.95 -2.75
C LEU A 16 -32.80 -7.90 -3.67
N GLN A 17 -33.48 -8.60 -4.58
CA GLN A 17 -32.84 -9.44 -5.61
C GLN A 17 -32.12 -8.61 -6.66
N ASP A 18 -32.72 -7.52 -7.13
CA ASP A 18 -32.10 -6.62 -8.11
C ASP A 18 -30.87 -5.92 -7.49
N ILE A 19 -30.99 -5.51 -6.22
CA ILE A 19 -29.86 -5.04 -5.41
C ILE A 19 -28.83 -6.16 -5.29
N HIS A 20 -29.21 -7.37 -4.89
CA HIS A 20 -28.28 -8.49 -4.74
C HIS A 20 -27.53 -8.80 -6.04
N ILE A 21 -28.20 -8.82 -7.19
CA ILE A 21 -27.61 -9.04 -8.52
C ILE A 21 -26.67 -7.88 -8.89
N ALA A 22 -27.09 -6.63 -8.70
CA ALA A 22 -26.26 -5.46 -8.95
C ALA A 22 -25.04 -5.36 -8.00
N LEU A 23 -25.13 -6.03 -6.85
CA LEU A 23 -24.13 -6.10 -5.79
C LEU A 23 -23.40 -7.47 -5.78
N SER A 24 -23.72 -8.35 -6.72
CA SER A 24 -23.10 -9.67 -6.82
C SER A 24 -21.71 -9.48 -7.41
N LYS A 25 -20.70 -10.01 -6.72
CA LYS A 25 -19.32 -9.99 -7.21
C LYS A 25 -19.28 -10.72 -8.55
N ASP A 26 -18.80 -10.04 -9.58
CA ASP A 26 -18.34 -10.72 -10.78
C ASP A 26 -17.02 -11.42 -10.43
N THR A 27 -17.11 -12.71 -10.08
CA THR A 27 -15.98 -13.51 -9.63
C THR A 27 -14.94 -13.68 -10.73
N HIS A 28 -15.35 -13.76 -11.99
CA HIS A 28 -14.43 -13.89 -13.11
C HIS A 28 -13.61 -12.62 -13.32
N ILE A 29 -14.24 -11.45 -13.33
CA ILE A 29 -13.53 -10.16 -13.40
C ILE A 29 -12.63 -9.97 -12.19
N THR A 30 -13.10 -10.34 -10.99
CA THR A 30 -12.31 -10.21 -9.76
C THR A 30 -11.03 -11.05 -9.81
N GLU A 31 -11.12 -12.31 -10.21
CA GLU A 31 -9.94 -13.19 -10.30
C GLU A 31 -8.98 -12.75 -11.41
N ARG A 32 -9.51 -12.31 -12.57
CA ARG A 32 -8.70 -11.68 -13.62
C ARG A 32 -7.93 -10.46 -13.09
N ASN A 33 -8.60 -9.54 -12.40
CA ASN A 33 -7.96 -8.33 -11.89
C ASN A 33 -6.91 -8.63 -10.83
N LYS A 34 -7.12 -9.64 -9.97
CA LYS A 34 -6.09 -10.12 -9.03
C LYS A 34 -4.87 -10.71 -9.74
N GLN A 35 -5.07 -11.43 -10.84
CA GLN A 35 -3.96 -11.96 -11.64
C GLN A 35 -3.14 -10.82 -12.25
N ILE A 36 -3.80 -9.81 -12.81
CA ILE A 36 -3.15 -8.60 -13.36
C ILE A 36 -2.39 -7.85 -12.25
N LEU A 37 -3.02 -7.65 -11.09
CA LEU A 37 -2.37 -7.07 -9.91
C LEU A 37 -1.08 -7.82 -9.55
N SER A 38 -1.11 -9.15 -9.49
CA SER A 38 0.08 -9.96 -9.18
C SER A 38 1.18 -9.72 -10.21
N GLN A 39 0.85 -9.76 -11.50
CA GLN A 39 1.82 -9.53 -12.58
C GLN A 39 2.46 -8.14 -12.49
N VAL A 40 1.65 -7.10 -12.25
CA VAL A 40 2.12 -5.72 -12.07
C VAL A 40 3.03 -5.62 -10.85
N LEU A 41 2.63 -6.16 -9.70
CA LEU A 41 3.41 -6.08 -8.47
C LEU A 41 4.73 -6.87 -8.56
N ASP A 42 4.73 -8.06 -9.16
CA ASP A 42 5.94 -8.87 -9.33
C ASP A 42 6.93 -8.20 -10.28
N GLY A 43 6.43 -7.68 -11.41
CA GLY A 43 7.22 -6.95 -12.39
C GLY A 43 7.81 -5.66 -11.83
N LEU A 44 6.99 -4.85 -11.14
CA LEU A 44 7.46 -3.63 -10.50
C LEU A 44 8.41 -3.94 -9.35
N ARG A 45 8.17 -4.98 -8.55
CA ARG A 45 9.08 -5.37 -7.47
C ARG A 45 10.47 -5.66 -8.01
N ALA A 46 10.59 -6.43 -9.09
CA ALA A 46 11.89 -6.74 -9.69
C ALA A 46 12.66 -5.47 -10.09
N GLU A 47 11.96 -4.46 -10.60
CA GLU A 47 12.56 -3.17 -10.96
C GLU A 47 12.85 -2.28 -9.74
N MET A 48 11.96 -2.23 -8.74
CA MET A 48 12.16 -1.47 -7.50
C MET A 48 13.32 -2.00 -6.67
N MET A 49 13.56 -3.32 -6.68
CA MET A 49 14.71 -3.96 -6.00
C MET A 49 16.08 -3.53 -6.56
N LYS A 50 16.12 -2.78 -7.67
CA LYS A 50 17.36 -2.16 -8.17
C LYS A 50 17.73 -0.89 -7.41
N ASP A 51 16.80 -0.27 -6.68
CA ASP A 51 17.11 0.83 -5.75
C ASP A 51 17.75 0.26 -4.47
N PRO A 52 18.99 0.66 -4.12
CA PRO A 52 19.70 0.05 -2.99
C PRO A 52 18.98 0.19 -1.65
N LEU A 53 18.36 1.36 -1.39
CA LEU A 53 17.66 1.56 -0.14
C LEU A 53 16.37 0.73 -0.10
N PHE A 54 15.60 0.72 -1.20
CA PHE A 54 14.40 -0.10 -1.26
C PHE A 54 14.71 -1.58 -1.05
N ALA A 55 15.76 -2.09 -1.71
CA ALA A 55 16.19 -3.48 -1.57
C ALA A 55 16.58 -3.86 -0.14
N GLU A 56 17.19 -2.92 0.59
CA GLU A 56 17.60 -3.12 1.99
C GLU A 56 16.38 -3.18 2.93
N ILE A 57 15.38 -2.31 2.72
CA ILE A 57 14.32 -2.10 3.72
C ILE A 57 13.01 -2.80 3.41
N PHE A 58 12.74 -3.13 2.15
CA PHE A 58 11.49 -3.77 1.76
C PHE A 58 11.40 -5.20 2.31
N LYS A 59 10.26 -5.52 2.92
CA LYS A 59 9.99 -6.86 3.47
C LYS A 59 8.96 -7.62 2.65
N ARG A 60 7.79 -7.02 2.48
CA ARG A 60 6.64 -7.68 1.85
C ARG A 60 5.58 -6.68 1.41
N PHE A 61 4.77 -7.12 0.45
CA PHE A 61 3.48 -6.52 0.21
C PHE A 61 2.49 -6.99 1.28
N SER A 62 1.65 -6.07 1.75
CA SER A 62 0.49 -6.37 2.58
C SER A 62 -0.74 -5.84 1.86
N TYR A 63 -1.55 -6.76 1.36
CA TYR A 63 -2.80 -6.45 0.70
C TYR A 63 -3.81 -5.99 1.75
N THR A 64 -4.35 -4.79 1.56
CA THR A 64 -5.32 -4.19 2.48
C THR A 64 -6.54 -3.69 1.72
N GLY A 65 -7.57 -3.30 2.43
CA GLY A 65 -8.74 -2.67 1.84
C GLY A 65 -9.82 -3.64 1.37
N SER A 66 -10.98 -3.05 1.09
CA SER A 66 -12.25 -3.76 0.91
C SER A 66 -12.28 -4.75 -0.26
N SER A 67 -11.46 -4.52 -1.30
CA SER A 67 -11.38 -5.38 -2.49
C SER A 67 -10.74 -6.73 -2.19
N TYR A 68 -9.71 -6.76 -1.33
CA TYR A 68 -9.02 -7.99 -0.94
C TYR A 68 -9.74 -8.72 0.20
N GLU A 69 -10.31 -7.97 1.14
CA GLU A 69 -11.10 -8.49 2.26
C GLU A 69 -12.51 -8.95 1.84
N GLY A 70 -12.85 -8.82 0.56
CA GLY A 70 -14.15 -9.24 0.02
C GLY A 70 -15.33 -8.41 0.53
N LEU A 71 -15.07 -7.24 1.12
CA LEU A 71 -16.08 -6.31 1.62
C LEU A 71 -16.64 -5.41 0.51
N ARG A 72 -15.95 -5.32 -0.63
CA ARG A 72 -16.39 -4.53 -1.78
C ARG A 72 -17.50 -5.26 -2.54
N ILE A 73 -18.56 -4.52 -2.80
CA ILE A 73 -19.85 -5.03 -3.26
C ILE A 73 -19.99 -4.99 -4.80
N ARG A 74 -19.01 -4.48 -5.54
CA ARG A 74 -19.11 -4.32 -7.01
C ARG A 74 -18.04 -5.08 -7.80
N ARG A 75 -16.86 -4.48 -7.97
CA ARG A 75 -15.73 -5.02 -8.75
C ARG A 75 -14.43 -4.74 -7.99
N ALA A 76 -13.44 -5.61 -8.15
CA ALA A 76 -12.08 -5.40 -7.63
C ALA A 76 -11.27 -4.58 -8.67
N ASP A 77 -11.68 -3.34 -8.86
CA ASP A 77 -11.06 -2.36 -9.77
C ASP A 77 -10.09 -1.40 -9.06
N GLU A 78 -9.93 -1.54 -7.75
CA GLU A 78 -9.06 -0.71 -6.92
C GLU A 78 -8.42 -1.57 -5.81
N PHE A 79 -7.11 -1.40 -5.59
CA PHE A 79 -6.33 -2.18 -4.64
C PHE A 79 -5.42 -1.30 -3.78
N ASP A 80 -5.59 -1.36 -2.46
CA ASP A 80 -4.71 -0.72 -1.49
C ASP A 80 -3.57 -1.67 -1.07
N ILE A 81 -2.34 -1.34 -1.46
CA ILE A 81 -1.17 -2.17 -1.19
C ILE A 81 -0.19 -1.43 -0.29
N ASN A 82 -0.05 -1.95 0.93
CA ASN A 82 1.00 -1.49 1.83
C ASN A 82 2.30 -2.19 1.49
N LEU A 83 3.35 -1.40 1.25
CA LEU A 83 4.72 -1.88 1.13
C LEU A 83 5.35 -1.81 2.51
N ILE A 84 5.44 -2.96 3.17
CA ILE A 84 6.00 -3.05 4.51
C ILE A 84 7.52 -2.93 4.43
N MET A 85 8.05 -1.94 5.14
CA MET A 85 9.46 -1.59 5.18
C MET A 85 9.98 -1.58 6.61
N GLU A 86 11.21 -2.01 6.81
CA GLU A 86 11.90 -1.96 8.10
C GLU A 86 13.21 -1.19 7.93
N LEU A 87 13.39 -0.12 8.72
CA LEU A 87 14.64 0.64 8.67
C LEU A 87 15.79 -0.21 9.25
N PRO A 88 17.00 -0.15 8.66
CA PRO A 88 18.17 -0.92 9.10
C PRO A 88 18.84 -0.23 10.30
N VAL A 89 18.05 0.12 11.32
CA VAL A 89 18.50 0.83 12.51
C VAL A 89 18.14 0.00 13.74
N HIS A 90 19.15 -0.43 14.48
CA HIS A 90 18.95 -1.27 15.66
C HIS A 90 18.26 -0.54 16.82
N LYS A 91 17.61 -1.31 17.69
CA LYS A 91 16.98 -0.85 18.93
C LYS A 91 17.97 -0.02 19.76
N GLY A 92 17.53 1.15 20.23
CA GLY A 92 18.35 2.11 20.99
C GLY A 92 19.12 3.14 20.15
N LYS A 93 19.10 3.00 18.81
CA LYS A 93 19.61 4.04 17.88
C LYS A 93 18.50 4.92 17.29
N PHE A 94 17.25 4.63 17.64
CA PHE A 94 16.09 5.42 17.27
C PHE A 94 15.02 5.42 18.37
N GLU A 95 14.14 6.41 18.29
CA GLU A 95 12.98 6.64 19.12
C GLU A 95 11.76 6.88 18.21
N ILE A 96 10.62 6.33 18.61
CA ILE A 96 9.32 6.68 18.02
C ILE A 96 8.53 7.37 19.12
N PHE A 97 7.91 8.49 18.80
CA PHE A 97 7.05 9.22 19.73
C PHE A 97 5.84 9.82 19.01
N ALA A 98 4.72 9.95 19.74
CA ALA A 98 3.55 10.64 19.22
C ALA A 98 3.70 12.15 19.42
N GLU A 99 3.73 12.91 18.32
CA GLU A 99 3.66 14.37 18.39
C GLU A 99 2.25 14.83 18.77
N ARG A 100 1.25 14.14 18.21
CA ARG A 100 -0.18 14.32 18.48
C ARG A 100 -0.92 13.03 18.11
N PRO A 101 -2.17 12.81 18.58
CA PRO A 101 -2.95 11.64 18.18
C PRO A 101 -3.00 11.49 16.65
N GLY A 102 -2.69 10.28 16.17
CA GLY A 102 -2.64 9.97 14.73
C GLY A 102 -1.38 10.42 13.98
N TYR A 103 -0.41 11.06 14.65
CA TYR A 103 0.87 11.45 14.06
C TYR A 103 2.04 10.99 14.93
N VAL A 104 2.85 10.09 14.38
CA VAL A 104 4.07 9.58 15.00
C VAL A 104 5.29 10.10 14.26
N SER A 105 6.36 10.35 14.99
CA SER A 105 7.66 10.75 14.46
C SER A 105 8.71 9.70 14.78
N TYR A 106 9.57 9.43 13.80
CA TYR A 106 10.72 8.56 13.93
C TYR A 106 11.97 9.42 14.03
N LYS A 107 12.72 9.30 15.12
CA LYS A 107 13.93 10.10 15.37
C LYS A 107 15.12 9.20 15.65
N ILE A 108 16.26 9.50 15.03
CA ILE A 108 17.50 8.76 15.26
C ILE A 108 18.41 9.52 16.23
N THR A 109 19.37 8.82 16.84
CA THR A 109 20.41 9.45 17.66
C THR A 109 21.46 10.15 16.80
N ALA A 110 22.20 11.10 17.38
CA ALA A 110 23.30 11.78 16.70
C ALA A 110 24.38 10.78 16.22
N ASP A 111 24.71 9.78 17.05
CA ASP A 111 25.61 8.68 16.70
C ASP A 111 25.10 7.88 15.49
N CYS A 112 23.80 7.64 15.42
CA CYS A 112 23.19 6.95 14.28
C CYS A 112 23.31 7.79 13.01
N LYS A 113 22.98 9.10 13.06
CA LYS A 113 23.14 9.99 11.90
C LYS A 113 24.60 10.07 11.45
N LYS A 114 25.55 10.12 12.40
CA LYS A 114 26.98 10.06 12.10
C LYS A 114 27.36 8.75 11.42
N TYR A 115 26.94 7.60 11.96
CA TYR A 115 27.19 6.30 11.35
C TYR A 115 26.66 6.22 9.90
N LEU A 116 25.43 6.66 9.66
CA LEU A 116 24.84 6.67 8.31
C LEU A 116 25.64 7.56 7.34
N LYS A 117 26.12 8.72 7.81
CA LYS A 117 26.95 9.64 7.03
C LYS A 117 28.37 9.13 6.80
N ASP A 118 28.99 8.49 7.78
CA ASP A 118 30.39 8.02 7.68
C ASP A 118 30.51 6.79 6.76
N ASN A 119 29.40 6.09 6.49
CA ASN A 119 29.34 4.93 5.60
C ASN A 119 28.87 5.30 4.17
N VAL A 120 29.31 6.43 3.60
CA VAL A 120 28.91 6.87 2.24
C VAL A 120 29.17 5.82 1.15
N GLY A 121 30.17 4.95 1.34
CA GLY A 121 30.46 3.85 0.42
C GLY A 121 29.36 2.78 0.33
N LYS A 122 28.33 2.86 1.18
CA LYS A 122 27.13 2.03 1.18
C LYS A 122 25.94 2.84 0.66
N PRO A 123 25.53 2.67 -0.62
CA PRO A 123 24.49 3.48 -1.24
C PRO A 123 23.17 3.54 -0.46
N GLU A 124 22.76 2.43 0.14
CA GLU A 124 21.56 2.29 0.96
C GLU A 124 21.61 3.15 2.22
N LEU A 125 22.73 3.16 2.94
CA LEU A 125 22.90 3.96 4.15
C LEU A 125 23.01 5.45 3.82
N HIS A 126 23.71 5.77 2.73
CA HIS A 126 23.81 7.14 2.24
C HIS A 126 22.43 7.69 1.83
N ALA A 127 21.64 6.92 1.07
CA ALA A 127 20.27 7.28 0.72
C ALA A 127 19.39 7.47 1.96
N LEU A 128 19.46 6.54 2.92
CA LEU A 128 18.72 6.63 4.17
C LEU A 128 19.08 7.90 4.97
N SER A 129 20.37 8.25 5.04
CA SER A 129 20.84 9.44 5.78
C SER A 129 20.19 10.74 5.31
N ARG A 130 19.82 10.80 4.02
CA ARG A 130 19.21 11.98 3.38
C ARG A 130 17.71 12.10 3.66
N LEU A 131 17.10 11.09 4.26
CA LEU A 131 15.68 11.12 4.61
C LEU A 131 15.43 11.74 5.99
N PHE A 132 16.49 12.00 6.76
CA PHE A 132 16.44 12.65 8.06
C PHE A 132 16.75 14.14 7.97
N ASP A 133 15.99 14.96 8.70
CA ASP A 133 16.23 16.40 8.81
C ASP A 133 17.33 16.74 9.84
N GLU A 134 17.54 18.04 10.08
CA GLU A 134 18.52 18.51 11.06
C GLU A 134 18.14 18.20 12.51
N ASP A 135 16.86 18.03 12.81
CA ASP A 135 16.34 17.59 14.10
C ASP A 135 16.44 16.07 14.31
N LEU A 136 17.08 15.37 13.37
CA LEU A 136 17.27 13.92 13.35
C LEU A 136 15.96 13.14 13.14
N LYS A 137 14.90 13.80 12.65
CA LYS A 137 13.60 13.18 12.41
C LYS A 137 13.49 12.71 10.96
N LEU A 138 12.84 11.58 10.74
CA LEU A 138 12.49 11.13 9.40
C LEU A 138 11.51 12.13 8.79
N HIS A 139 11.92 12.78 7.71
CA HIS A 139 11.16 13.87 7.12
C HIS A 139 10.09 13.32 6.16
N PRO A 140 8.78 13.48 6.44
CA PRO A 140 7.72 12.82 5.68
C PRO A 140 7.71 13.15 4.19
N LYS A 141 8.08 14.38 3.83
CA LYS A 141 8.19 14.80 2.42
C LYS A 141 9.33 14.06 1.70
N LEU A 142 10.50 13.93 2.34
CA LEU A 142 11.67 13.31 1.73
C LEU A 142 11.44 11.80 1.58
N TRP A 143 10.84 11.17 2.60
CA TRP A 143 10.39 9.78 2.53
C TRP A 143 9.44 9.55 1.35
N ARG A 144 8.39 10.37 1.23
CA ARG A 144 7.42 10.27 0.14
C ARG A 144 8.06 10.50 -1.23
N GLU A 145 8.89 11.52 -1.38
CA GLU A 145 9.56 11.84 -2.66
C GLU A 145 10.53 10.73 -3.08
N TRP A 146 11.30 10.18 -2.13
CA TRP A 146 12.14 9.01 -2.39
C TRP A 146 11.30 7.83 -2.86
N PHE A 147 10.25 7.47 -2.11
CA PHE A 147 9.40 6.34 -2.46
C PHE A 147 8.75 6.49 -3.84
N GLN A 148 8.19 7.67 -4.13
CA GLN A 148 7.61 7.96 -5.45
C GLN A 148 8.65 7.87 -6.56
N SER A 149 9.90 8.29 -6.30
CA SER A 149 10.99 8.15 -7.26
C SER A 149 11.32 6.69 -7.55
N VAL A 150 11.32 5.82 -6.54
CA VAL A 150 11.55 4.36 -6.71
C VAL A 150 10.46 3.77 -7.60
N VAL A 151 9.19 4.04 -7.30
CA VAL A 151 8.05 3.55 -8.08
C VAL A 151 8.08 4.09 -9.51
N ASP A 152 8.38 5.37 -9.71
CA ASP A 152 8.42 5.98 -11.04
C ASP A 152 9.53 5.41 -11.92
N LYS A 153 10.73 5.21 -11.35
CA LYS A 153 11.84 4.55 -12.06
C LYS A 153 11.46 3.13 -12.44
N ALA A 154 10.90 2.38 -11.49
CA ALA A 154 10.46 1.01 -11.74
C ALA A 154 9.41 0.93 -12.85
N ARG A 155 8.39 1.79 -12.82
CA ARG A 155 7.38 1.89 -13.87
C ARG A 155 8.00 2.18 -15.24
N ASN A 156 8.94 3.13 -15.31
CA ASN A 156 9.57 3.52 -16.58
C ASN A 156 10.45 2.40 -17.18
N SER A 157 10.96 1.50 -16.34
CA SER A 157 11.78 0.36 -16.77
C SER A 157 10.96 -0.92 -17.00
N TYR A 158 9.82 -1.05 -16.34
CA TYR A 158 8.95 -2.20 -16.47
C TYR A 158 8.31 -2.27 -17.85
N THR A 159 8.36 -3.46 -18.46
CA THR A 159 7.69 -3.76 -19.73
C THR A 159 6.55 -4.75 -19.45
N PRO A 160 5.28 -4.36 -19.67
CA PRO A 160 4.15 -5.27 -19.56
C PRO A 160 4.30 -6.50 -20.47
N PRO A 161 3.77 -7.67 -20.08
CA PRO A 161 3.80 -8.85 -20.93
C PRO A 161 3.02 -8.61 -22.23
N LEU A 162 3.44 -9.29 -23.28
CA LEU A 162 2.78 -9.24 -24.59
C LEU A 162 1.69 -10.30 -24.68
N GLU A 163 0.62 -9.97 -25.40
CA GLU A 163 -0.43 -10.88 -25.85
C GLU A 163 0.06 -11.71 -27.05
N GLU A 164 -0.71 -12.73 -27.45
CA GLU A 164 -0.37 -13.61 -28.59
C GLU A 164 -0.17 -12.85 -29.92
N ASP A 165 -0.88 -11.72 -30.08
CA ASP A 165 -0.77 -10.86 -31.26
C ASP A 165 0.42 -9.87 -31.20
N GLY A 166 1.23 -9.94 -30.14
CA GLY A 166 2.38 -9.08 -29.91
C GLY A 166 2.03 -7.68 -29.36
N SER A 167 0.76 -7.39 -29.09
CA SER A 167 0.36 -6.17 -28.38
C SER A 167 0.65 -6.28 -26.87
N LYS A 168 0.66 -5.15 -26.16
CA LYS A 168 0.83 -5.17 -24.70
C LYS A 168 -0.49 -5.61 -24.03
N SER A 169 -0.38 -6.45 -23.02
CA SER A 169 -1.53 -6.89 -22.19
C SER A 169 -2.21 -5.74 -21.43
N PHE A 170 -1.48 -4.66 -21.14
CA PHE A 170 -2.00 -3.45 -20.53
C PHE A 170 -1.03 -2.27 -20.68
N GLU A 171 -1.52 -1.06 -20.48
CA GLU A 171 -0.71 0.14 -20.27
C GLU A 171 -0.64 0.50 -18.79
N LEU A 172 0.52 1.00 -18.35
CA LEU A 172 0.75 1.36 -16.95
C LEU A 172 1.11 2.84 -16.84
N THR A 173 0.23 3.61 -16.22
CA THR A 173 0.47 5.03 -15.92
C THR A 173 0.47 5.27 -14.41
N ALA A 174 0.93 6.44 -13.95
CA ALA A 174 0.87 6.80 -12.53
C ALA A 174 0.33 8.21 -12.35
N ARG A 175 -0.43 8.41 -11.28
CA ARG A 175 -0.84 9.72 -10.79
C ARG A 175 -0.41 9.91 -9.35
N GLY A 176 -0.26 11.16 -8.93
CA GLY A 176 0.08 11.51 -7.56
C GLY A 176 -1.07 12.23 -6.87
N SER A 177 -1.57 11.66 -5.77
CA SER A 177 -2.29 12.42 -4.74
C SER A 177 -2.03 11.80 -3.36
N GLY A 178 -1.56 12.60 -2.39
CA GLY A 178 -1.36 12.12 -1.02
C GLY A 178 -0.11 11.24 -0.78
N PRO A 179 -0.12 10.38 0.27
CA PRO A 179 1.01 9.52 0.64
C PRO A 179 1.15 8.29 -0.29
N ALA A 180 0.08 7.90 -0.97
CA ALA A 180 0.09 6.82 -1.94
C ALA A 180 0.75 7.26 -3.24
N ARG A 181 1.28 6.27 -3.97
CA ARG A 181 1.58 6.39 -5.40
C ARG A 181 0.61 5.49 -6.15
N THR A 182 -0.41 6.09 -6.74
CA THR A 182 -1.45 5.39 -7.50
C THR A 182 -0.93 5.02 -8.88
N LEU A 183 -1.04 3.75 -9.22
CA LEU A 183 -0.84 3.24 -10.58
C LEU A 183 -2.19 2.99 -11.23
N HIS A 184 -2.32 3.39 -12.49
CA HIS A 184 -3.47 3.05 -13.33
C HIS A 184 -3.03 2.01 -14.34
N VAL A 185 -3.75 0.89 -14.35
CA VAL A 185 -3.58 -0.18 -15.33
C VAL A 185 -4.72 -0.09 -16.32
N ASP A 186 -4.45 0.46 -17.50
CA ASP A 186 -5.41 0.59 -18.58
C ASP A 186 -5.43 -0.71 -19.40
N LEU A 187 -6.57 -1.41 -19.39
CA LEU A 187 -6.75 -2.69 -20.09
C LEU A 187 -7.26 -2.49 -21.53
N PRO A 188 -7.03 -3.45 -22.45
CA PRO A 188 -7.49 -3.37 -23.84
C PRO A 188 -9.01 -3.20 -24.00
N ASP A 189 -9.79 -3.67 -23.04
CA ASP A 189 -11.26 -3.53 -23.00
C ASP A 189 -11.73 -2.17 -22.45
N LYS A 190 -10.79 -1.24 -22.21
CA LYS A 190 -10.99 0.10 -21.63
C LYS A 190 -11.39 0.11 -20.17
N SER A 191 -11.35 -1.03 -19.49
CA SER A 191 -11.44 -1.03 -18.03
C SER A 191 -10.10 -0.60 -17.40
N VAL A 192 -10.17 -0.09 -16.17
CA VAL A 192 -9.03 0.44 -15.44
C VAL A 192 -8.94 -0.28 -14.09
N ILE A 193 -7.72 -0.62 -13.68
CA ILE A 193 -7.42 -1.06 -12.32
C ILE A 193 -6.53 -0.02 -11.65
N ASP A 194 -6.98 0.49 -10.51
CA ASP A 194 -6.25 1.43 -9.68
C ASP A 194 -5.48 0.67 -8.58
N ILE A 195 -4.20 0.97 -8.41
CA ILE A 195 -3.35 0.33 -7.40
C ILE A 195 -2.66 1.40 -6.57
N ASP A 196 -3.09 1.56 -5.33
CA ASP A 196 -2.51 2.51 -4.38
C ASP A 196 -1.34 1.87 -3.63
N LEU A 197 -0.13 2.30 -3.99
CA LEU A 197 1.10 1.87 -3.31
C LEU A 197 1.42 2.80 -2.15
N VAL A 198 1.37 2.29 -0.92
CA VAL A 198 1.61 3.06 0.31
C VAL A 198 2.83 2.53 1.05
N PRO A 199 3.89 3.34 1.28
CA PRO A 199 5.03 2.90 2.06
C PRO A 199 4.69 2.91 3.55
N VAL A 200 4.85 1.77 4.23
CA VAL A 200 4.55 1.62 5.67
C VAL A 200 5.77 1.14 6.41
N LEU A 201 6.13 1.84 7.49
CA LEU A 201 7.21 1.43 8.38
C LEU A 201 6.68 0.45 9.43
N GLU A 202 7.22 -0.76 9.40
CA GLU A 202 7.03 -1.76 10.44
C GLU A 202 8.09 -1.59 11.53
N HIS A 203 7.65 -1.74 12.78
CA HIS A 203 8.51 -1.67 13.95
C HIS A 203 8.19 -2.83 14.88
N GLY A 204 9.24 -3.56 15.28
CA GLY A 204 9.14 -4.70 16.20
C GLY A 204 9.11 -4.31 17.69
N PHE A 205 8.40 -3.23 18.07
CA PHE A 205 8.20 -2.93 19.48
C PHE A 205 6.94 -3.62 20.00
N ASP A 206 7.06 -4.32 21.12
CA ASP A 206 5.94 -4.95 21.84
C ASP A 206 4.97 -3.93 22.49
N HIS A 207 5.27 -2.63 22.35
CA HIS A 207 4.48 -1.53 22.87
C HIS A 207 4.38 -0.38 21.86
N LEU A 208 3.21 0.26 21.83
CA LEU A 208 3.02 1.52 21.12
C LEU A 208 3.91 2.62 21.75
N PRO A 209 4.32 3.63 20.97
CA PRO A 209 5.04 4.79 21.49
C PRO A 209 4.32 5.44 22.68
N GLU A 210 5.08 6.00 23.62
CA GLU A 210 4.52 6.77 24.71
C GLU A 210 3.55 7.85 24.16
N ARG A 211 2.41 8.03 24.83
CA ARG A 211 1.30 8.95 24.46
C ARG A 211 0.42 8.51 23.28
N VAL A 212 0.70 7.41 22.59
CA VAL A 212 -0.30 6.78 21.72
C VAL A 212 -1.30 6.02 22.61
N ARG A 213 -2.52 6.54 22.74
CA ARG A 213 -3.58 5.84 23.49
C ARG A 213 -3.89 4.53 22.76
N ARG A 214 -3.78 3.38 23.44
CA ARG A 214 -4.41 2.14 22.98
C ARG A 214 -5.91 2.39 22.89
N CYS A 215 -6.49 2.26 21.70
CA CYS A 215 -7.94 2.22 21.58
C CYS A 215 -8.45 0.97 22.31
N GLN A 216 -9.49 1.12 23.13
CA GLN A 216 -9.97 0.07 24.04
C GLN A 216 -10.35 -1.25 23.33
N TRP A 217 -10.61 -1.22 22.02
CA TRP A 217 -10.91 -2.41 21.22
C TRP A 217 -9.71 -3.34 21.01
N TYR A 218 -8.47 -2.85 21.05
CA TYR A 218 -7.27 -3.69 20.86
C TYR A 218 -7.06 -4.68 22.03
N ASN A 219 -7.42 -4.28 23.25
CA ASN A 219 -7.30 -5.15 24.42
C ASN A 219 -8.30 -6.33 24.43
N LYS A 220 -9.36 -6.28 23.60
CA LYS A 220 -10.33 -7.37 23.47
C LYS A 220 -9.88 -8.48 22.53
N VAL A 221 -8.94 -8.21 21.61
CA VAL A 221 -8.50 -9.18 20.59
C VAL A 221 -7.26 -9.95 21.04
N SER A 222 -6.46 -9.40 21.96
CA SER A 222 -5.27 -10.08 22.51
C SER A 222 -5.56 -10.93 23.76
N SER A 223 -6.83 -11.16 24.08
CA SER A 223 -7.27 -11.97 25.23
C SER A 223 -8.15 -13.18 24.83
N GLU A 224 -8.18 -13.52 23.54
CA GLU A 224 -8.65 -14.79 22.98
C GLU A 224 -7.46 -15.53 22.32
#